data_AF-A0A2E1VM55-F1
#
_entry.id   AF-A0A2E1VM55-F1
#
_cell.length_a   1.000
_cell.length_b   1.000
_cell.length_c   1.000
_cell.angle_alpha   90.00
_cell.angle_beta   90.00
_cell.angle_gamma   90.00
#
_symmetry.space_group_name_H-M   'P 1'
#
loop_
_entity.id
_entity.type
_entity.pdbx_description
1 polymer ?
#
loop_
_entity_poly.entity_id
_entity_poly.type
_entity_poly.pdbx_seq_one_letter_code
_entity_poly.pdbx_strand_id
1 'polypeptide(L)' 'MFKESYALVMSPNSNPLKGLPKMVRFQLMTTLAFMWSFIFTMWIGSMQFFGPSAIVHTLVLIGVFFTAEIFKKARN' A
#
# COMPACT_ATOMS: atom_id res chain seq x y z
N MET A 1 -7.15 -17.18 -13.04
CA MET A 1 -7.86 -17.16 -11.75
C MET A 1 -7.12 -16.38 -10.66
N PHE A 2 -6.00 -16.86 -10.09
CA PHE A 2 -5.31 -16.17 -8.97
C PHE A 2 -4.91 -14.70 -9.25
N LYS A 3 -4.38 -14.40 -10.44
CA LYS A 3 -3.99 -13.03 -10.82
C LYS A 3 -5.19 -12.06 -10.85
N GLU A 4 -6.35 -12.54 -11.29
CA GLU A 4 -7.57 -11.74 -11.35
C GLU A 4 -8.15 -11.52 -9.96
N SER A 5 -8.20 -12.57 -9.13
CA SER A 5 -8.61 -12.46 -7.73
C SER A 5 -7.69 -11.51 -6.95
N TYR A 6 -6.37 -11.59 -7.17
CA TYR A 6 -5.41 -10.67 -6.57
C TYR A 6 -5.63 -9.23 -7.04
N ALA A 7 -5.85 -9.01 -8.34
CA ALA A 7 -6.13 -7.68 -8.87
C ALA A 7 -7.42 -7.07 -8.27
N LEU A 8 -8.46 -7.88 -8.02
CA LEU A 8 -9.69 -7.39 -7.39
C LEU A 8 -9.48 -6.88 -5.96
N VAL A 9 -8.47 -7.37 -5.24
CA VAL A 9 -8.14 -6.90 -3.89
C VAL A 9 -7.12 -5.76 -3.93
N MET A 10 -6.03 -5.94 -4.69
CA MET A 10 -4.85 -5.09 -4.60
C MET A 10 -4.77 -3.97 -5.65
N SER A 11 -5.54 -4.05 -6.74
CA SER A 11 -5.51 -3.04 -7.80
C SER A 11 -6.61 -1.99 -7.63
N PRO A 12 -6.27 -0.70 -7.42
CA PRO A 12 -7.25 0.38 -7.34
C PRO A 12 -8.00 0.65 -8.67
N ASN A 13 -7.57 0.04 -9.76
CA ASN A 13 -8.23 0.15 -11.08
C ASN A 13 -9.25 -0.97 -11.31
N SER A 14 -9.13 -2.08 -10.57
CA SER A 14 -9.95 -3.27 -10.77
C SER A 14 -10.88 -3.54 -9.59
N ASN A 15 -10.53 -3.07 -8.41
CA ASN A 15 -11.30 -3.26 -7.19
C ASN A 15 -12.60 -2.41 -7.16
N PRO A 16 -13.51 -2.66 -6.21
CA PRO A 16 -14.77 -1.90 -6.08
C PRO A 16 -14.57 -0.39 -5.83
N LEU A 17 -13.38 0.04 -5.38
CA LEU A 17 -13.06 1.44 -5.13
C LEU A 17 -12.75 2.22 -6.41
N LYS A 18 -12.67 1.55 -7.57
CA LYS A 18 -12.36 2.15 -8.89
C LYS A 18 -13.31 3.27 -9.35
N GLY A 19 -14.45 3.49 -8.68
CA GLY A 19 -15.36 4.60 -8.99
C GLY A 19 -14.99 5.92 -8.30
N LEU A 20 -14.18 5.88 -7.24
CA LEU A 20 -13.92 7.05 -6.37
C LEU A 20 -12.88 8.01 -6.98
N PRO A 21 -12.70 9.24 -6.48
CA PRO A 21 -11.58 10.08 -6.89
C PRO A 21 -10.21 9.44 -6.57
N LYS A 22 -9.18 9.69 -7.38
CA LYS A 22 -7.85 9.07 -7.24
C LYS A 22 -7.26 9.19 -5.82
N MET A 23 -7.41 10.37 -5.21
CA MET A 23 -6.91 10.62 -3.86
C MET A 23 -7.63 9.76 -2.81
N VAL A 24 -8.96 9.64 -2.92
CA VAL A 24 -9.78 8.82 -2.00
C VAL A 24 -9.45 7.34 -2.15
N ARG A 25 -9.26 6.87 -3.39
CA ARG A 25 -8.80 5.48 -3.65
C ARG A 25 -7.47 5.20 -2.96
N PHE A 26 -6.51 6.12 -3.08
CA PHE A 26 -5.20 5.98 -2.44
C PHE A 26 -5.34 5.88 -0.92
N GLN A 27 -6.07 6.82 -0.30
CA GLN A 27 -6.29 6.83 1.15
C GLN A 27 -6.91 5.51 1.65
N LEU A 28 -8.01 5.06 1.03
CA LEU A 28 -8.70 3.83 1.43
C LEU A 28 -7.82 2.58 1.24
N MET A 29 -7.07 2.50 0.13
CA MET A 29 -6.13 1.41 -0.11
C MET A 29 -5.00 1.39 0.92
N THR A 30 -4.48 2.55 1.30
CA THR A 30 -3.48 2.69 2.37
C THR A 30 -4.04 2.25 3.72
N THR A 31 -5.26 2.67 4.09
CA THR A 31 -5.92 2.21 5.32
C THR A 31 -6.11 0.70 5.33
N LEU A 32 -6.52 0.10 4.21
CA LEU A 32 -6.65 -1.35 4.08
C LEU A 32 -5.30 -2.05 4.29
N ALA A 33 -4.22 -1.50 3.73
CA ALA A 33 -2.88 -2.03 3.93
C ALA A 33 -2.48 -2.02 5.41
N PHE A 34 -2.68 -0.90 6.12
CA PHE A 34 -2.43 -0.80 7.56
C PHE A 34 -3.26 -1.79 8.38
N MET A 35 -4.56 -1.93 8.07
CA MET A 35 -5.45 -2.88 8.74
C MET A 35 -4.92 -4.31 8.59
N TRP A 36 -4.56 -4.74 7.38
CA TRP A 36 -4.04 -6.08 7.14
C TRP A 36 -2.68 -6.31 7.81
N SER A 37 -1.77 -5.34 7.75
CA SER A 37 -0.50 -5.41 8.50
C SER A 37 -0.72 -5.56 10.01
N PHE A 38 -1.72 -4.87 10.56
CA PHE A 38 -2.06 -4.96 11.98
C PHE A 38 -2.63 -6.34 12.34
N ILE A 39 -3.58 -6.86 11.55
CA ILE A 39 -4.15 -8.20 11.73
C ILE A 39 -3.05 -9.27 11.73
N PHE A 40 -2.13 -9.23 10.76
CA PHE A 40 -1.04 -10.21 10.69
C PHE A 40 -0.08 -10.10 11.87
N THR A 41 0.19 -8.88 12.34
CA THR A 41 1.08 -8.69 13.49
C THR A 41 0.45 -9.18 14.79
N MET A 42 -0.85 -8.94 14.97
CA MET A 42 -1.63 -9.49 16.08
C MET A 42 -1.66 -11.02 16.03
N TRP A 43 -1.85 -11.62 14.86
CA TRP A 43 -1.83 -13.08 14.69
C TRP A 43 -0.48 -13.70 15.06
N ILE A 44 0.64 -13.10 14.61
CA ILE A 44 1.99 -13.57 14.94
C ILE A 44 2.31 -13.36 16.44
N GLY A 45 1.53 -12.54 17.16
CA GLY A 45 1.70 -12.27 18.59
C GLY A 45 2.81 -11.25 18.90
N SER A 46 3.28 -10.50 17.89
CA SER A 46 4.48 -9.66 17.98
C SER A 46 4.15 -8.17 17.87
N MET A 47 3.21 -7.69 18.70
CA MET A 47 2.70 -6.32 18.64
C MET A 47 3.79 -5.24 18.80
N GLN A 48 4.85 -5.55 19.55
CA GLN A 48 6.01 -4.66 19.72
C GLN A 48 6.73 -4.35 18.39
N PHE A 49 6.65 -5.24 17.40
CA PHE A 49 7.31 -5.06 16.09
C PHE A 49 6.42 -4.38 15.05
N PHE A 50 5.12 -4.21 15.32
CA PHE A 50 4.21 -3.55 14.37
C PHE A 50 4.66 -2.12 14.04
N GLY A 51 4.87 -1.30 15.08
CA GLY A 51 5.25 0.11 14.93
C GLY A 51 6.56 0.30 14.16
N PRO A 52 7.68 -0.31 14.61
CA PRO A 52 8.95 -0.25 13.89
C PRO A 52 8.84 -0.76 12.44
N SER A 53 8.12 -1.87 12.21
CA SER A 53 7.90 -2.40 10.86
C SER A 53 7.16 -1.42 9.96
N ALA A 54 6.09 -0.79 10.45
CA ALA A 54 5.31 0.20 9.71
C ALA A 54 6.14 1.43 9.33
N ILE A 55 7.01 1.90 10.24
CA ILE A 55 7.94 3.01 9.97
C ILE A 55 8.91 2.63 8.85
N VAL A 56 9.56 1.46 8.95
CA VAL A 56 10.50 0.97 7.94
C VAL A 56 9.82 0.83 6.58
N HIS A 57 8.62 0.24 6.51
CA HIS A 57 7.86 0.14 5.26
C HIS A 57 7.56 1.51 4.66
N THR A 58 7.16 2.49 5.49
CA THR A 58 6.86 3.85 5.02
C THR A 58 8.10 4.55 4.47
N LEU A 59 9.25 4.40 5.13
CA LEU A 59 10.53 4.95 4.64
C LEU A 59 10.93 4.34 3.29
N VAL A 60 10.76 3.03 3.13
CA VAL A 60 11.02 2.35 1.85
C VAL A 60 10.11 2.90 0.75
N LEU A 61 8.80 3.05 1.03
CA LEU A 61 7.86 3.63 0.07
C LEU A 61 8.25 5.05 -0.33
N ILE A 62 8.63 5.90 0.62
CA ILE A 62 9.11 7.26 0.34
C ILE A 62 10.32 7.21 -0.60
N GLY A 63 11.31 6.36 -0.32
CA GLY A 63 12.49 6.22 -1.18
C GLY A 63 12.14 5.78 -2.61
N VAL A 64 11.21 4.83 -2.75
CA VAL A 64 10.73 4.36 -4.06
C VAL A 64 10.02 5.47 -4.83
N PHE A 65 9.08 6.17 -4.20
CA PHE A 65 8.35 7.27 -4.84
C PHE A 65 9.27 8.44 -5.20
N PHE A 66 10.21 8.78 -4.31
CA PHE A 66 11.19 9.83 -4.55
C PHE A 66 12.08 9.50 -5.76
N THR A 67 12.58 8.27 -5.83
CA THR A 67 13.37 7.79 -6.99
C THR A 67 12.55 7.83 -8.28
N ALA A 68 11.29 7.37 -8.24
CA ALA A 68 10.40 7.41 -9.39
C ALA A 68 10.14 8.84 -9.88
N GLU A 69 9.98 9.81 -8.97
CA GLU A 69 9.83 11.23 -9.31
C GLU A 69 11.10 11.81 -9.94
N ILE A 70 12.30 11.47 -9.44
CA ILE A 70 13.57 11.88 -10.05
C ILE A 70 13.66 11.36 -11.49
N PHE A 71 13.38 10.07 -11.72
CA PHE A 71 13.42 9.48 -13.06
C PHE A 71 12.38 10.10 -14.00
N LYS A 72 11.18 10.41 -13.50
CA LYS A 72 10.15 11.10 -14.27
C LYS A 72 10.60 12.50 -14.67
N LYS A 73 11.26 13.24 -13.77
CA LYS A 73 11.83 14.57 -14.05
C LYS A 73 13.01 14.52 -15.03
N ALA A 74 13.81 13.46 -15.04
CA ALA A 74 14.94 13.32 -15.95
C ALA A 74 14.54 12.89 -17.37
N ARG A 75 13.36 12.27 -17.54
CA ARG A 75 12.82 11.85 -18.84
C ARG A 75 12.06 12.97 -19.57
N ASN A 76 11.57 13.96 -18.82
CA ASN A 76 10.94 15.16 -19.36
C ASN A 76 11.97 16.28 -19.51
#